data_AF-A0A8D5U041-F1
#
_entry.id   AF-A0A8D5U041-F1
#
_cell.length_a   1.000
_cell.length_b   1.000
_cell.length_c   1.000
_cell.angle_alpha   90.00
_cell.angle_beta   90.00
_cell.angle_gamma   90.00
#
_symmetry.space_group_name_H-M   'P 1'
#
loop_
_entity.id
_entity.type
_entity.pdbx_description
1 polymer ?
#
loop_
_entity_poly.entity_id
_entity_poly.type
_entity_poly.pdbx_seq_one_letter_code
_entity_poly.pdbx_strand_id
1 'polypeptide(L)'
;MILKAFLIGSLIVLIVGIMFFPISLFIASEVIYTHEGKFLLSELGGTTFQLPISSGDKVVVKGNSSYYIKVVPEGLKPDTPNYYNGSFSLVFISGREGPYSITFEGTFKPANVSAEILVYNTSITQIGYPIGGLFTILGVILLLYYRVLKNSFSRARSKQNLGK
;
A
#
# COMPACT_ATOMS: atom_id res chain seq x y z
N MET A 1 -41.82 -8.12 -3.84
CA MET A 1 -40.93 -7.95 -2.66
C MET A 1 -39.51 -8.44 -2.96
N ILE A 2 -39.35 -9.68 -3.44
CA ILE A 2 -38.06 -10.33 -3.75
C ILE A 2 -37.17 -9.51 -4.70
N LEU A 3 -37.72 -8.99 -5.80
CA LEU A 3 -36.95 -8.23 -6.80
C LEU A 3 -36.33 -6.95 -6.21
N LYS A 4 -37.06 -6.23 -5.33
CA LYS A 4 -36.52 -5.03 -4.65
C LYS A 4 -35.42 -5.39 -3.66
N ALA A 5 -35.60 -6.46 -2.90
CA ALA A 5 -34.58 -6.95 -1.98
C ALA A 5 -33.29 -7.34 -2.71
N PHE A 6 -33.40 -7.98 -3.88
CA PHE A 6 -32.25 -8.36 -4.70
C PHE A 6 -31.49 -7.14 -5.25
N LEU A 7 -32.20 -6.09 -5.68
CA LEU A 7 -31.58 -4.83 -6.09
C LEU A 7 -30.84 -4.14 -4.94
N ILE A 8 -31.46 -4.09 -3.76
CA ILE A 8 -30.85 -3.46 -2.58
C ILE A 8 -29.59 -4.24 -2.17
N GLY A 9 -29.66 -5.57 -2.14
CA GLY A 9 -28.50 -6.41 -1.84
C GLY A 9 -27.34 -6.23 -2.82
N SER A 10 -27.62 -6.18 -4.12
CA SER A 10 -26.56 -5.98 -5.12
C SER A 10 -25.92 -4.60 -5.05
N LEU A 11 -26.70 -3.55 -4.77
CA LEU A 11 -26.20 -2.20 -4.51
C LEU A 11 -25.30 -2.15 -3.26
N ILE A 12 -25.69 -2.80 -2.16
CA ILE A 12 -24.88 -2.85 -0.93
C ILE A 12 -23.53 -3.51 -1.21
N VAL A 13 -23.51 -4.68 -1.86
CA VAL A 13 -22.28 -5.39 -2.21
C VAL A 13 -21.37 -4.52 -3.08
N LEU A 14 -21.93 -3.81 -4.06
CA LEU A 14 -21.19 -2.90 -4.92
C LEU A 14 -20.59 -1.72 -4.14
N ILE A 15 -21.39 -1.08 -3.29
CA ILE A 15 -20.94 0.06 -2.47
C ILE A 15 -19.82 -0.37 -1.55
N VAL A 16 -19.95 -1.53 -0.88
CA VAL A 16 -18.89 -2.08 -0.03
C VAL A 16 -17.61 -2.27 -0.84
N GLY A 17 -17.68 -2.92 -2.01
CA GLY A 17 -16.51 -3.13 -2.87
C GLY A 17 -15.82 -1.83 -3.30
N ILE A 18 -16.60 -0.82 -3.68
CA ILE A 18 -16.06 0.51 -4.07
C ILE A 18 -15.43 1.22 -2.87
N MET A 19 -16.04 1.15 -1.69
CA MET A 19 -15.53 1.78 -0.46
C MET A 19 -14.22 1.17 0.03
N PHE A 20 -13.94 -0.10 -0.27
CA PHE A 20 -12.67 -0.72 0.08
C PHE A 20 -11.46 -0.03 -0.58
N PHE A 21 -11.59 0.56 -1.77
CA PHE A 21 -10.49 1.26 -2.43
C PHE A 21 -10.00 2.51 -1.67
N PRO A 22 -10.85 3.52 -1.37
CA PRO A 22 -10.41 4.69 -0.61
C PRO A 22 -10.02 4.34 0.83
N ILE A 23 -10.66 3.34 1.47
CA ILE A 23 -10.27 2.88 2.82
C ILE A 23 -8.86 2.28 2.78
N SER A 24 -8.57 1.42 1.79
CA SER A 24 -7.25 0.82 1.63
C SER A 24 -6.19 1.89 1.38
N LEU A 25 -6.49 2.90 0.56
CA LEU A 25 -5.59 4.05 0.33
C LEU A 25 -5.32 4.85 1.60
N PHE A 26 -6.37 5.14 2.37
CA PHE A 26 -6.24 5.92 3.60
C PHE A 26 -5.34 5.23 4.62
N ILE A 27 -5.59 3.95 4.88
CA ILE A 27 -4.78 3.14 5.81
C ILE A 27 -3.35 2.98 5.25
N ALA A 28 -3.19 2.88 3.93
CA ALA A 28 -1.90 2.74 3.28
C ALA A 28 -0.98 3.97 3.37
N SER A 29 -1.54 5.11 3.77
CA SER A 29 -0.82 6.37 3.92
C SER A 29 -0.35 6.63 5.35
N GLU A 30 -0.67 5.73 6.29
CA GLU A 30 -0.31 5.85 7.69
C GLU A 30 1.17 5.58 7.92
N VAL A 31 1.83 6.52 8.60
CA VAL A 31 3.22 6.36 9.04
C VAL A 31 3.22 5.55 10.32
N ILE A 32 3.82 4.35 10.28
CA ILE A 32 3.87 3.41 11.41
C ILE A 32 5.18 3.49 12.18
N TYR A 33 6.21 4.09 11.59
CA TYR A 33 7.49 4.30 12.25
C TYR A 33 8.17 5.54 11.70
N THR A 34 8.70 6.35 12.62
CA THR A 34 9.53 7.52 12.33
C THR A 34 10.76 7.46 13.21
N HIS A 35 11.93 7.62 12.58
CA HIS A 35 13.18 7.90 13.28
C HIS A 35 13.79 9.16 12.68
N GLU A 36 14.05 10.16 13.53
CA GLU A 36 14.75 11.37 13.14
C GLU A 36 15.96 11.55 14.06
N GLY A 37 17.13 11.76 13.48
CA GLY A 37 18.36 11.84 14.26
C GLY A 37 19.53 12.46 13.53
N LYS A 38 20.48 12.92 14.33
CA LYS A 38 21.82 13.30 13.89
C LYS A 38 22.84 12.39 14.52
N PHE A 39 23.75 11.86 13.73
CA PHE A 39 24.81 10.98 14.20
C PHE A 39 26.10 11.24 13.44
N LEU A 40 27.22 10.96 14.10
CA LEU A 40 28.54 11.03 13.52
C LEU A 40 28.95 9.64 13.06
N LEU A 41 29.29 9.50 11.79
CA LEU A 41 29.93 8.30 11.25
C LEU A 41 31.45 8.50 11.30
N SER A 42 32.15 7.56 11.91
CA SER A 42 33.61 7.51 11.85
C SER A 42 34.08 7.03 10.47
N GLU A 43 35.39 7.12 10.21
CA GLU A 43 36.00 6.51 9.03
C GLU A 43 35.70 5.01 9.01
N LEU A 44 35.12 4.52 7.92
CA LEU A 44 34.68 3.13 7.72
C LEU A 44 33.75 2.59 8.82
N GLY A 45 33.19 3.46 9.68
CA GLY A 45 32.24 3.09 10.71
C GLY A 45 30.82 3.00 10.17
N GLY A 46 29.95 2.28 10.90
CA GLY A 46 28.56 2.08 10.49
C GLY A 46 27.58 2.38 11.62
N THR A 47 26.37 2.80 11.27
CA THR A 47 25.22 2.84 12.17
C THR A 47 24.04 2.16 11.49
N THR A 48 23.45 1.18 12.15
CA THR A 48 22.35 0.37 11.61
C THR A 48 21.06 0.67 12.36
N PHE A 49 19.99 0.89 11.60
CA PHE A 49 18.64 1.06 12.11
C PHE A 49 17.80 -0.15 11.72
N GLN A 50 17.32 -0.89 12.72
CA GLN A 50 16.35 -1.96 12.52
C GLN A 50 14.97 -1.35 12.38
N LEU A 51 14.23 -1.78 11.36
CA LEU A 51 12.93 -1.21 11.03
C LEU A 51 11.81 -2.21 11.39
N PRO A 52 10.79 -1.80 12.17
CA PRO A 52 9.66 -2.66 12.51
C PRO A 52 8.64 -2.67 11.36
N ILE A 53 8.98 -3.33 10.24
CA ILE A 53 8.19 -3.26 9.00
C ILE A 53 7.71 -4.64 8.57
N SER A 54 6.62 -4.67 7.81
CA SER A 54 6.06 -5.84 7.16
C SER A 54 6.34 -5.83 5.65
N SER A 55 6.20 -6.98 5.01
CA SER A 55 6.32 -7.14 3.56
C SER A 55 5.39 -6.19 2.80
N GLY A 56 5.92 -5.44 1.83
CA GLY A 56 5.20 -4.43 1.07
C GLY A 56 5.32 -3.01 1.60
N ASP A 57 5.58 -2.80 2.88
CA ASP A 57 5.69 -1.46 3.46
C ASP A 57 6.71 -0.58 2.72
N LYS A 58 6.38 0.70 2.65
CA LYS A 58 7.19 1.69 1.96
C LYS A 58 8.09 2.38 2.96
N VAL A 59 9.38 2.40 2.70
CA VAL A 59 10.37 3.09 3.54
C VAL A 59 10.89 4.30 2.78
N VAL A 60 10.90 5.47 3.42
CA VAL A 60 11.47 6.70 2.87
C VAL A 60 12.60 7.13 3.79
N VAL A 61 13.78 7.33 3.22
CA VAL A 61 14.99 7.75 3.94
C VAL A 61 15.46 9.04 3.32
N LYS A 62 15.43 10.13 4.08
CA LYS A 62 15.89 11.43 3.60
C LYS A 62 16.81 12.08 4.62
N GLY A 63 17.68 12.95 4.16
CA GLY A 63 18.67 13.53 5.03
C GLY A 63 19.74 14.33 4.32
N ASN A 64 20.79 14.63 5.06
CA ASN A 64 21.96 15.33 4.58
C ASN A 64 23.21 14.80 5.29
N SER A 65 24.29 14.68 4.55
CA SER A 65 25.61 14.30 5.06
C SER A 65 26.66 15.36 4.76
N SER A 66 27.54 15.64 5.71
CA SER A 66 28.66 16.57 5.52
C SER A 66 29.77 16.00 4.61
N TYR A 67 29.77 14.70 4.35
CA TYR A 67 30.75 14.04 3.47
C TYR A 67 30.17 12.78 2.81
N TYR A 68 30.96 12.11 1.98
CA TYR A 68 30.58 10.85 1.33
C TYR A 68 30.21 9.76 2.34
N ILE A 69 28.99 9.23 2.21
CA ILE A 69 28.45 8.11 2.96
C ILE A 69 27.89 7.05 2.01
N LYS A 70 27.73 5.83 2.51
CA LYS A 70 27.08 4.72 1.84
C LYS A 70 25.85 4.31 2.66
N VAL A 71 24.71 4.17 2.00
CA VAL A 71 23.45 3.73 2.59
C VAL A 71 23.13 2.35 2.04
N VAL A 72 23.07 1.35 2.92
CA VAL A 72 22.85 -0.06 2.60
C VAL A 72 21.47 -0.47 3.10
N PRO A 73 20.53 -0.77 2.20
CA PRO A 73 19.15 -1.11 2.57
C PRO A 73 18.96 -2.64 2.58
N GLU A 74 19.11 -3.29 3.73
CA GLU A 74 19.01 -4.76 3.83
C GLU A 74 17.53 -5.22 3.84
N GLY A 75 17.19 -6.18 2.98
CA GLY A 75 15.81 -6.70 2.87
C GLY A 75 14.84 -5.73 2.19
N LEU A 76 15.34 -4.60 1.70
CA LEU A 76 14.60 -3.51 1.07
C LEU A 76 14.92 -3.43 -0.42
N LYS A 77 13.95 -3.11 -1.27
CA LYS A 77 14.15 -2.97 -2.73
C LYS A 77 14.15 -1.51 -3.16
N PRO A 78 15.13 -1.05 -3.97
CA PRO A 78 16.28 -1.82 -4.47
C PRO A 78 17.31 -2.14 -3.37
N ASP A 79 17.79 -3.40 -3.34
CA ASP A 79 18.76 -3.93 -2.34
C ASP A 79 20.20 -3.66 -2.81
N THR A 80 20.43 -2.42 -3.19
CA THR A 80 21.73 -1.97 -3.71
C THR A 80 22.21 -0.80 -2.86
N PRO A 81 23.46 -0.83 -2.40
CA PRO A 81 24.05 0.30 -1.70
C PRO A 81 24.01 1.57 -2.57
N ASN A 82 23.68 2.69 -1.94
CA ASN A 82 23.67 3.99 -2.58
C ASN A 82 24.68 4.93 -1.90
N TYR A 83 25.42 5.71 -2.69
CA TYR A 83 26.45 6.61 -2.17
C TYR A 83 26.00 8.06 -2.29
N TYR A 84 26.21 8.86 -1.24
CA TYR A 84 25.75 10.24 -1.17
C TYR A 84 26.80 11.17 -0.58
N ASN A 85 26.85 12.39 -1.12
CA ASN A 85 27.56 13.52 -0.56
C ASN A 85 26.61 14.72 -0.55
N GLY A 86 26.25 15.22 0.62
CA GLY A 86 25.18 16.21 0.78
C GLY A 86 23.80 15.58 0.96
N SER A 87 22.77 16.25 0.43
CA SER A 87 21.37 15.85 0.58
C SER A 87 21.03 14.55 -0.15
N PHE A 88 20.22 13.71 0.48
CA PHE A 88 19.75 12.44 -0.09
C PHE A 88 18.26 12.21 0.20
N SER A 89 17.60 11.50 -0.71
CA SER A 89 16.23 11.02 -0.56
C SER A 89 16.09 9.70 -1.30
N LEU A 90 15.73 8.67 -0.56
CA LEU A 90 15.60 7.30 -1.01
C LEU A 90 14.20 6.80 -0.71
N VAL A 91 13.68 5.97 -1.60
CA VAL A 91 12.41 5.29 -1.40
C VAL A 91 12.65 3.81 -1.66
N PHE A 92 12.27 2.99 -0.69
CA PHE A 92 12.36 1.55 -0.76
C PHE A 92 10.99 0.91 -0.52
N ILE A 93 10.85 -0.32 -1.00
CA ILE A 93 9.73 -1.21 -0.69
C ILE A 93 10.30 -2.45 0.00
N SER A 94 9.74 -2.85 1.12
CA SER A 94 10.18 -4.05 1.82
C SER A 94 9.92 -5.33 0.99
N GLY A 95 10.92 -6.21 0.97
CA GLY A 95 10.88 -7.49 0.27
C GLY A 95 9.99 -8.54 0.97
N ARG A 96 10.00 -9.78 0.44
CA ARG A 96 9.06 -10.84 0.87
C ARG A 96 9.18 -11.15 2.35
N GLU A 97 10.38 -11.35 2.89
CA GLU A 97 10.64 -11.61 4.32
C GLU A 97 12.12 -11.30 4.63
N GLY A 98 12.41 -10.88 5.86
CA GLY A 98 13.78 -10.73 6.36
C GLY A 98 13.88 -9.68 7.48
N PRO A 99 15.00 -9.64 8.21
CA PRO A 99 15.31 -8.45 9.01
C PRO A 99 15.45 -7.26 8.06
N TYR A 100 14.65 -6.23 8.29
CA TYR A 100 14.69 -5.02 7.48
C TYR A 100 15.53 -3.98 8.20
N SER A 101 16.62 -3.55 7.58
CA SER A 101 17.53 -2.61 8.19
C SER A 101 18.02 -1.57 7.18
N ILE A 102 18.41 -0.41 7.70
CA ILE A 102 19.18 0.58 6.94
C ILE A 102 20.47 0.82 7.68
N THR A 103 21.59 0.53 7.01
CA THR A 103 22.92 0.81 7.52
C THR A 103 23.50 2.03 6.81
N PHE A 104 23.93 3.02 7.59
CA PHE A 104 24.72 4.15 7.12
C PHE A 104 26.18 3.88 7.42
N GLU A 105 27.03 3.85 6.39
CA GLU A 105 28.47 3.63 6.49
C GLU A 105 29.23 4.90 6.11
N GLY A 106 30.19 5.28 6.94
CA GLY A 106 31.19 6.28 6.61
C GLY A 106 32.16 5.76 5.56
N THR A 107 32.75 6.68 4.79
CA THR A 107 33.80 6.34 3.82
C THR A 107 35.18 6.63 4.41
N PHE A 108 36.03 7.36 3.69
CA PHE A 108 37.41 7.64 4.08
C PHE A 108 37.57 8.87 4.99
N LYS A 109 36.46 9.53 5.37
CA LYS A 109 36.47 10.65 6.31
C LYS A 109 35.24 10.59 7.22
N PRO A 110 35.32 11.12 8.45
CA PRO A 110 34.16 11.25 9.30
C PRO A 110 33.08 12.11 8.65
N ALA A 111 31.81 11.72 8.83
CA ALA A 111 30.66 12.41 8.26
C ALA A 111 29.60 12.65 9.32
N ASN A 112 29.13 13.89 9.42
CA ASN A 112 27.93 14.23 10.19
C ASN A 112 26.72 13.96 9.31
N VAL A 113 25.85 13.08 9.76
CA VAL A 113 24.62 12.72 9.03
C VAL A 113 23.42 13.19 9.83
N SER A 114 22.49 13.83 9.15
CA SER A 114 21.12 14.02 9.59
C SER A 114 20.24 13.11 8.75
N ALA A 115 19.42 12.28 9.38
CA ALA A 115 18.54 11.36 8.67
C ALA A 115 17.15 11.32 9.31
N GLU A 116 16.15 11.20 8.45
CA GLU A 116 14.77 10.92 8.79
C GLU A 116 14.36 9.66 8.02
N ILE A 117 13.97 8.63 8.77
CA ILE A 117 13.49 7.35 8.25
C ILE A 117 12.00 7.28 8.56
N LEU A 118 11.18 7.17 7.52
CA LEU A 118 9.73 7.04 7.60
C LEU A 118 9.33 5.69 7.04
N VAL A 119 8.47 4.97 7.75
CA VAL A 119 7.83 3.74 7.26
C VAL A 119 6.35 3.98 7.13
N TYR A 120 5.83 3.74 5.94
CA TYR A 120 4.40 3.75 5.64
C TYR A 120 3.90 2.33 5.58
N ASN A 121 2.81 2.07 6.32
CA ASN A 121 2.10 0.80 6.22
C ASN A 121 1.48 0.72 4.84
N THR A 122 1.90 -0.21 3.99
CA THR A 122 1.19 -0.46 2.73
C THR A 122 0.66 -1.89 2.62
N SER A 123 0.90 -2.71 3.64
CA SER A 123 0.40 -4.09 3.73
C SER A 123 -1.12 -4.20 3.48
N ILE A 124 -1.91 -3.21 3.94
CA ILE A 124 -3.36 -3.15 3.72
C ILE A 124 -3.72 -3.10 2.22
N THR A 125 -2.90 -2.49 1.36
CA THR A 125 -3.20 -2.37 -0.07
C THR A 125 -3.13 -3.70 -0.79
N GLN A 126 -2.24 -4.59 -0.34
CA GLN A 126 -2.05 -5.92 -0.93
C GLN A 126 -3.28 -6.80 -0.76
N ILE A 127 -4.07 -6.57 0.30
CA ILE A 127 -5.27 -7.35 0.62
C ILE A 127 -6.54 -6.57 0.24
N GLY A 128 -6.55 -5.27 0.53
CA GLY A 128 -7.70 -4.41 0.37
C GLY A 128 -8.14 -4.21 -1.07
N TYR A 129 -7.21 -4.07 -2.04
CA TYR A 129 -7.59 -3.97 -3.45
C TYR A 129 -8.15 -5.27 -4.03
N PRO A 130 -7.55 -6.46 -3.80
CA PRO A 130 -8.15 -7.71 -4.23
C PRO A 130 -9.54 -7.95 -3.63
N ILE A 131 -9.73 -7.68 -2.34
CA ILE A 131 -11.04 -7.82 -1.68
C ILE A 131 -12.04 -6.83 -2.30
N GLY A 132 -11.69 -5.55 -2.39
CA GLY A 132 -12.56 -4.53 -3.01
C GLY A 132 -12.92 -4.87 -4.45
N GLY A 133 -11.96 -5.38 -5.23
CA GLY A 133 -12.18 -5.86 -6.59
C GLY A 133 -13.16 -7.02 -6.66
N LEU A 134 -13.01 -8.03 -5.79
CA LEU A 134 -13.90 -9.19 -5.73
C LEU A 134 -15.35 -8.77 -5.41
N PHE A 135 -15.55 -7.93 -4.40
CA PHE A 135 -16.87 -7.41 -4.04
C PHE A 135 -17.48 -6.57 -5.18
N THR A 136 -16.67 -5.75 -5.84
CA THR A 136 -17.14 -4.94 -6.98
C THR A 136 -17.60 -5.82 -8.14
N ILE A 137 -16.81 -6.83 -8.52
CA ILE A 137 -17.15 -7.78 -9.58
C ILE A 137 -18.45 -8.54 -9.24
N LEU A 138 -18.55 -9.07 -8.02
CA LEU A 138 -19.77 -9.74 -7.56
C LEU A 138 -20.99 -8.82 -7.58
N GLY A 139 -20.84 -7.58 -7.13
CA GLY A 139 -21.90 -6.56 -7.17
C GLY A 139 -22.39 -6.29 -8.59
N VAL A 140 -21.47 -6.16 -9.56
CA VAL A 140 -21.81 -5.97 -10.98
C VAL A 140 -22.53 -7.19 -11.55
N ILE A 141 -22.06 -8.41 -11.27
CA ILE A 141 -22.71 -9.65 -11.72
C ILE A 141 -24.15 -9.73 -11.18
N LEU A 142 -24.35 -9.42 -9.90
CA LEU A 142 -25.69 -9.41 -9.29
C LEU A 142 -26.59 -8.34 -9.90
N LEU A 143 -26.07 -7.14 -10.20
CA LEU A 143 -26.83 -6.08 -10.89
C LEU A 143 -27.23 -6.48 -12.32
N LEU A 144 -26.33 -7.12 -13.06
CA LEU A 144 -26.64 -7.64 -14.39
C LEU A 144 -27.72 -8.72 -14.32
N TYR A 145 -27.59 -9.65 -13.37
CA TYR A 145 -28.58 -10.71 -13.15
C TYR A 145 -29.94 -10.13 -12.79
N TYR A 146 -29.99 -9.13 -11.90
CA TYR A 146 -31.22 -8.39 -11.58
C TYR A 146 -31.89 -7.81 -12.83
N ARG A 147 -31.10 -7.20 -13.74
CA ARG A 147 -31.62 -6.60 -14.97
C ARG A 147 -32.27 -7.64 -15.87
N VAL A 148 -31.62 -8.79 -16.04
CA VAL A 148 -32.18 -9.92 -16.81
C VAL A 148 -33.47 -10.42 -16.16
N LEU A 149 -33.47 -10.64 -14.85
CA LEU A 149 -34.63 -11.13 -14.10
C LEU A 149 -35.83 -10.18 -14.22
N LYS A 150 -35.61 -8.88 -14.03
CA LYS A 150 -36.65 -7.84 -14.19
C LYS A 150 -37.27 -7.86 -15.59
N ASN A 151 -36.44 -7.98 -16.63
CA ASN A 151 -36.91 -8.03 -18.02
C ASN A 151 -37.76 -9.28 -18.29
N SER A 152 -37.34 -10.44 -17.77
CA SER A 152 -38.09 -11.69 -17.89
C SER A 152 -39.47 -11.61 -17.22
N PHE A 153 -39.55 -11.06 -16.01
CA PHE A 153 -40.83 -10.84 -15.32
C PHE A 153 -41.75 -9.87 -16.07
N SER A 154 -41.19 -8.79 -16.63
CA SER A 154 -41.96 -7.81 -17.42
C SER A 154 -42.57 -8.45 -18.68
N ARG A 155 -41.80 -9.28 -19.39
CA ARG A 155 -42.28 -10.00 -20.58
C ARG A 155 -43.37 -11.01 -20.25
N ALA A 156 -43.21 -11.77 -19.16
CA ALA A 156 -44.22 -12.72 -18.70
C ALA A 156 -45.56 -12.04 -18.40
N ARG A 157 -45.52 -10.90 -17.71
CA ARG A 157 -46.72 -10.10 -17.38
C ARG A 157 -47.40 -9.52 -18.63
N SER A 158 -46.61 -9.05 -19.60
CA SER A 158 -47.13 -8.54 -20.88
C SER A 158 -47.87 -9.61 -21.68
N LYS A 159 -47.32 -10.83 -21.77
CA LYS A 159 -48.01 -11.95 -22.45
C LYS A 159 -49.33 -12.33 -21.78
N GLN A 160 -49.39 -12.25 -20.46
CA GLN A 160 -50.59 -12.59 -19.69
C GLN A 160 -51.74 -11.59 -19.88
N ASN A 161 -51.42 -10.32 -20.18
CA ASN A 161 -52.43 -9.29 -20.48
C ASN A 161 -52.92 -9.30 -21.93
N LEU A 162 -52.18 -9.91 -22.86
CA LEU A 162 -52.57 -10.05 -24.28
C LEU A 162 -53.47 -11.28 -24.53
N GLY A 163 -53.55 -12.21 -23.57
CA GLY A 163 -54.41 -13.40 -23.63
C GLY A 163 -55.75 -13.22 -22.90
N LYS A 164 -56.09 -11.99 -22.50
CA LYS A 164 -57.40 -11.59 -21.98
C LYS A 164 -58.03 -10.61 -22.95
#